data_AF-A0A1B6EJN6-F1
#
_entry.id   AF-A0A1B6EJN6-F1
#
_cell.length_a   1.000
_cell.length_b   1.000
_cell.length_c   1.000
_cell.angle_alpha   90.00
_cell.angle_beta   90.00
_cell.angle_gamma   90.00
#
_symmetry.space_group_name_H-M   'P 1'
#
loop_
_entity.id
_entity.type
_entity.pdbx_description
1 polymer ?
#
loop_
_entity_poly.entity_id
_entity_poly.type
_entity_poly.pdbx_seq_one_letter_code
_entity_poly.pdbx_strand_id
1 'polypeptide(L)'
;LPWVARSVYNKTYLTTGWDSFDLETNPEVDDNGQAFLAGYLEGVETHEAIYDHYFNTLKSSCDNKTNLCQRINHYLDTNIEWIKGMVEQHAANDPYWNQVNLFYLQMAGIVFGYNSVAPADKTLT
;
A
#
# COMPACT_ATOMS: atom_id res chain seq x y z
N LEU A 1 -9.50 5.73 23.78
CA LEU A 1 -9.82 5.02 22.52
C LEU A 1 -8.85 3.85 22.42
N PRO A 2 -9.30 2.64 22.07
CA PRO A 2 -8.39 1.53 21.80
C PRO A 2 -7.44 1.90 20.66
N TRP A 3 -6.20 1.40 20.70
CA TRP A 3 -5.27 1.53 19.58
C TRP A 3 -5.79 0.69 18.40
N VAL A 4 -5.49 1.08 17.16
CA VAL A 4 -5.97 0.35 15.96
C VAL A 4 -4.85 -0.46 15.32
N ALA A 5 -3.68 0.16 15.15
CA ALA A 5 -2.46 -0.49 14.69
C ALA A 5 -1.25 0.14 15.39
N ARG A 6 -0.17 -0.63 15.51
CA ARG A 6 1.14 -0.16 16.00
C ARG A 6 2.24 -0.84 15.20
N SER A 7 3.33 -0.12 14.99
CA SER A 7 4.48 -0.63 14.24
C SER A 7 5.80 -0.22 14.88
N VAL A 8 6.85 -0.96 14.53
CA VAL A 8 8.24 -0.61 14.79
C VAL A 8 9.04 -0.92 13.53
N TYR A 9 9.83 0.05 13.08
CA TYR A 9 10.74 -0.14 11.94
C TYR A 9 12.19 0.00 12.39
N ASN A 10 12.97 -1.05 12.16
CA ASN A 10 14.40 -1.10 12.46
C ASN A 10 15.19 -0.99 11.16
N LYS A 11 15.82 0.17 10.96
CA LYS A 11 16.71 0.44 9.82
C LYS A 11 18.10 -0.16 10.07
N THR A 12 18.28 -1.42 9.68
CA THR A 12 19.53 -2.19 9.84
C THR A 12 20.14 -2.69 8.53
N TYR A 13 19.58 -2.31 7.38
CA TYR A 13 20.00 -2.74 6.04
C TYR A 13 21.52 -2.61 5.82
N LEU A 14 22.11 -1.47 6.20
CA LEU A 14 23.55 -1.23 6.01
C LEU A 14 24.46 -2.13 6.88
N THR A 15 23.94 -2.68 7.98
CA THR A 15 24.75 -3.49 8.91
C THR A 15 24.47 -4.99 8.78
N THR A 16 23.23 -5.39 8.51
CA THR A 16 22.81 -6.81 8.46
C THR A 16 22.35 -7.27 7.08
N GLY A 17 22.17 -6.34 6.13
CA GLY A 17 21.57 -6.61 4.83
C GLY A 17 20.04 -6.62 4.84
N TRP A 18 19.40 -6.39 6.00
CA TRP A 18 17.94 -6.40 6.16
C TRP A 18 17.49 -5.28 7.07
N ASP A 19 16.41 -4.59 6.68
CA ASP A 19 15.57 -3.88 7.66
C ASP A 19 14.51 -4.84 8.20
N SER A 20 13.98 -4.54 9.39
CA SER A 20 12.81 -5.26 9.93
C SER A 20 11.66 -4.29 10.18
N PHE A 21 10.45 -4.69 9.77
CA PHE A 21 9.22 -3.96 10.05
C PHE A 21 8.27 -4.90 10.78
N ASP A 22 7.98 -4.58 12.03
CA ASP A 22 7.01 -5.30 12.86
C ASP A 22 5.73 -4.48 12.94
N LEU A 23 4.59 -5.12 12.66
CA LEU A 23 3.28 -4.48 12.62
C LEU A 23 2.26 -5.36 13.31
N GLU A 24 1.42 -4.74 14.14
CA GLU A 24 0.32 -5.41 14.82
C GLU A 24 -0.95 -4.55 14.69
N THR A 25 -2.09 -5.20 14.50
CA THR A 25 -3.42 -4.58 14.51
C THR A 25 -4.23 -5.07 15.71
N ASN A 26 -5.16 -4.25 16.19
CA ASN A 26 -5.96 -4.57 17.36
C ASN A 26 -7.19 -5.37 16.95
N PRO A 27 -7.35 -6.63 17.41
CA PRO A 27 -8.50 -7.47 17.08
C PRO A 27 -9.84 -6.96 17.62
N GLU A 28 -9.85 -5.97 18.52
CA GLU A 28 -11.07 -5.35 19.05
C GLU A 28 -11.67 -4.26 18.13
N VAL A 29 -10.99 -3.91 17.03
CA VAL A 29 -11.44 -2.89 16.06
C VAL A 29 -11.93 -3.58 14.78
N ASP A 30 -12.78 -2.94 13.97
CA ASP A 30 -13.19 -3.49 12.67
C ASP A 30 -11.98 -3.71 11.74
N ASP A 31 -12.05 -4.77 10.94
CA ASP A 31 -10.97 -5.19 10.05
C ASP A 31 -10.65 -4.16 8.96
N ASN A 32 -11.63 -3.38 8.51
CA ASN A 32 -11.40 -2.28 7.56
C ASN A 32 -10.47 -1.20 8.14
N GLY A 33 -10.76 -0.74 9.36
CA GLY A 33 -9.91 0.22 10.07
C GLY A 33 -8.52 -0.34 10.37
N GLN A 34 -8.43 -1.62 10.72
CA GLN A 34 -7.16 -2.33 10.91
C GLN A 34 -6.34 -2.36 9.63
N ALA A 35 -6.91 -2.78 8.50
CA ALA A 35 -6.21 -2.91 7.22
C ALA A 35 -5.70 -1.56 6.70
N PHE A 36 -6.52 -0.52 6.75
CA PHE A 36 -6.10 0.81 6.31
C PHE A 36 -4.95 1.35 7.17
N LEU A 37 -5.05 1.25 8.52
CA LEU A 37 -4.01 1.79 9.39
C LEU A 37 -2.74 0.92 9.43
N ALA A 38 -2.86 -0.38 9.20
CA ALA A 38 -1.73 -1.26 8.91
C ALA A 38 -0.90 -0.71 7.74
N GLY A 39 -1.55 -0.47 6.61
CA GLY A 39 -0.90 0.08 5.43
C GLY A 39 -0.37 1.49 5.67
N TYR A 40 -1.13 2.35 6.35
CA TYR A 40 -0.72 3.72 6.65
C TYR A 40 0.59 3.76 7.45
N LEU A 41 0.71 2.94 8.50
CA LEU A 41 1.93 2.86 9.30
C LEU A 41 3.11 2.32 8.50
N GLU A 42 2.90 1.30 7.66
CA GLU A 42 3.94 0.80 6.75
C GLU A 42 4.43 1.90 5.80
N GLY A 43 3.50 2.61 5.15
CA GLY A 43 3.82 3.71 4.25
C GLY A 43 4.59 4.84 4.93
N VAL A 44 4.23 5.21 6.16
CA VAL A 44 4.93 6.24 6.94
C VAL A 44 6.36 5.80 7.30
N GLU A 45 6.50 4.65 7.94
CA GLU A 45 7.77 4.22 8.53
C GLU A 45 8.79 3.82 7.45
N THR A 46 8.32 3.26 6.33
CA THR A 46 9.18 2.68 5.28
C THR A 46 9.29 3.53 4.01
N HIS A 47 8.78 4.77 4.00
CA HIS A 47 8.73 5.62 2.79
C HIS A 47 10.08 5.77 2.05
N GLU A 48 11.20 5.90 2.78
CA GLU A 48 12.53 5.98 2.15
C GLU A 48 12.89 4.69 1.40
N ALA A 49 12.65 3.54 2.03
CA ALA A 49 12.89 2.24 1.42
C ALA A 49 11.96 1.96 0.23
N ILE A 50 10.68 2.37 0.31
CA ILE A 50 9.74 2.31 -0.80
C ILE A 50 10.26 3.13 -1.99
N TYR A 51 10.68 4.38 -1.74
CA TYR A 51 11.22 5.26 -2.77
C TYR A 51 12.47 4.66 -3.43
N ASP A 52 13.43 4.20 -2.64
CA ASP A 52 14.67 3.61 -3.13
C ASP A 52 14.39 2.34 -3.93
N HIS A 53 13.47 1.49 -3.46
CA HIS A 53 13.07 0.28 -4.18
C HIS A 53 12.43 0.62 -5.53
N TYR A 54 11.48 1.55 -5.57
CA TYR A 54 10.87 2.02 -6.81
C TYR A 54 11.90 2.60 -7.77
N PHE A 55 12.80 3.45 -7.27
CA PHE A 55 13.85 4.07 -8.08
C PHE A 55 14.76 3.02 -8.72
N ASN A 56 15.16 2.01 -7.95
CA ASN A 56 16.09 0.98 -8.39
C ASN A 56 15.47 -0.06 -9.32
N THR A 57 14.17 -0.31 -9.21
CA THR A 57 13.53 -1.45 -9.90
C THR A 57 12.54 -1.04 -10.99
N LEU A 58 11.82 0.06 -10.82
CA LEU A 58 10.66 0.38 -11.65
C LEU A 58 10.72 1.73 -12.35
N LYS A 59 11.51 2.70 -11.88
CA LYS A 59 11.52 4.07 -12.39
C LYS A 59 11.69 4.17 -13.91
N SER A 60 12.59 3.38 -14.49
CA SER A 60 12.87 3.39 -15.93
C SER A 60 12.06 2.36 -16.73
N SER A 61 11.10 1.67 -16.12
CA SER A 61 10.37 0.56 -16.77
C SER A 61 9.59 1.00 -18.00
N CYS A 62 9.17 2.27 -18.04
CA CYS A 62 8.42 2.85 -19.15
C CYS A 62 9.27 3.64 -20.15
N ASP A 63 10.57 3.75 -19.93
CA ASP A 63 11.46 4.49 -20.83
C ASP A 63 11.44 3.84 -22.23
N ASN A 64 11.16 4.66 -23.24
CA ASN A 64 10.99 4.24 -24.64
C ASN A 64 9.88 3.19 -24.87
N LYS A 65 8.98 2.98 -23.90
CA LYS A 65 7.89 1.99 -23.95
C LYS A 65 6.52 2.63 -23.70
N THR A 66 6.36 3.92 -24.02
CA THR A 66 5.15 4.71 -23.73
C THR A 66 3.86 4.01 -24.12
N ASN A 67 3.77 3.48 -25.35
CA ASN A 67 2.56 2.80 -25.84
C ASN A 67 2.23 1.52 -25.06
N LEU A 68 3.26 0.78 -24.61
CA LEU A 68 3.06 -0.41 -23.79
C LEU A 68 2.58 -0.01 -22.39
N CYS A 69 3.23 0.96 -21.76
CA CYS A 69 2.84 1.43 -20.43
C CYS A 69 1.44 2.05 -20.41
N GLN A 70 1.05 2.79 -21.46
CA GLN A 70 -0.32 3.29 -21.58
C GLN A 70 -1.36 2.16 -21.60
N ARG A 71 -1.08 1.04 -22.29
CA ARG A 71 -1.96 -0.13 -22.31
C ARG A 71 -2.01 -0.85 -20.97
N ILE A 72 -0.86 -0.99 -20.31
CA ILE A 72 -0.77 -1.60 -18.98
C ILE A 72 -1.56 -0.76 -17.97
N ASN A 73 -1.32 0.56 -17.92
CA ASN A 73 -2.02 1.46 -17.01
C ASN A 73 -3.53 1.43 -17.28
N HIS A 74 -3.95 1.52 -18.55
CA HIS A 74 -5.37 1.42 -18.89
C HIS A 74 -6.01 0.11 -18.41
N TYR A 75 -5.31 -1.01 -18.55
CA TYR A 75 -5.78 -2.31 -18.06
C TYR A 75 -5.89 -2.33 -16.54
N LEU A 76 -4.87 -1.84 -15.82
CA LEU A 76 -4.85 -1.77 -14.36
C LEU A 76 -5.97 -0.85 -13.85
N ASP A 77 -6.13 0.34 -14.41
CA ASP A 77 -7.19 1.29 -14.04
C ASP A 77 -8.57 0.66 -14.22
N THR A 78 -8.81 0.04 -15.38
CA THR A 78 -10.09 -0.65 -15.66
C THR A 78 -10.35 -1.80 -14.69
N ASN A 79 -9.31 -2.57 -14.35
CA ASN A 79 -9.43 -3.68 -13.40
C ASN A 79 -9.70 -3.18 -11.98
N ILE A 80 -9.02 -2.13 -11.52
CA ILE A 80 -9.23 -1.52 -10.21
C ILE A 80 -10.66 -0.99 -10.09
N GLU A 81 -11.18 -0.30 -11.10
CA GLU A 81 -12.56 0.18 -11.10
C GLU A 81 -13.57 -0.99 -11.07
N TRP A 82 -13.31 -2.06 -11.81
CA TRP A 82 -14.13 -3.27 -11.72
C TRP A 82 -14.09 -3.89 -10.32
N ILE A 83 -12.91 -4.00 -9.69
CA ILE A 83 -12.76 -4.53 -8.33
C ILE A 83 -13.51 -3.67 -7.32
N LYS A 84 -13.42 -2.34 -7.40
CA LYS A 84 -14.18 -1.43 -6.53
C LYS A 84 -15.68 -1.73 -6.63
N GLY A 85 -16.20 -1.84 -7.85
CA GLY A 85 -17.61 -2.17 -8.07
C GLY A 85 -18.01 -3.54 -7.49
N MET A 86 -17.14 -4.54 -7.56
CA MET A 86 -17.39 -5.85 -6.97
C MET A 86 -17.35 -5.82 -5.44
N VAL A 87 -16.38 -5.10 -4.86
CA VAL A 87 -16.27 -4.90 -3.41
C VAL A 87 -17.52 -4.21 -2.87
N GLU A 88 -17.96 -3.12 -3.50
CA GLU A 88 -19.17 -2.38 -3.11
C GLU A 88 -20.43 -3.26 -3.11
N GLN A 89 -20.56 -4.16 -4.09
CA GLN A 89 -21.72 -5.02 -4.23
C GLN A 89 -21.70 -6.25 -3.32
N HIS A 90 -20.51 -6.78 -2.99
CA HIS A 90 -20.40 -8.12 -2.43
C HIS A 90 -19.69 -8.21 -1.07
N ALA A 91 -18.80 -7.27 -0.71
CA ALA A 91 -17.95 -7.42 0.48
C ALA A 91 -18.73 -7.56 1.80
N ALA A 92 -19.91 -6.96 1.89
CA ALA A 92 -20.76 -7.06 3.08
C ALA A 92 -21.30 -8.48 3.35
N ASN A 93 -21.38 -9.35 2.33
CA ASN A 93 -22.03 -10.65 2.43
C ASN A 93 -21.19 -11.82 1.87
N ASP A 94 -20.09 -11.55 1.16
CA ASP A 94 -19.18 -12.54 0.59
C ASP A 94 -17.79 -12.42 1.24
N PRO A 95 -17.35 -13.42 2.01
CA PRO A 95 -16.03 -13.41 2.66
C PRO A 95 -14.86 -13.23 1.68
N TYR A 96 -14.97 -13.72 0.45
CA TYR A 96 -13.92 -13.52 -0.56
C TYR A 96 -13.78 -12.03 -0.89
N TRP A 97 -14.89 -11.36 -1.20
CA TRP A 97 -14.88 -9.94 -1.52
C TRP A 97 -14.54 -9.06 -0.31
N ASN A 98 -14.84 -9.51 0.92
CA ASN A 98 -14.32 -8.85 2.12
C ASN A 98 -12.79 -8.90 2.17
N GLN A 99 -12.16 -10.05 1.93
CA GLN A 99 -10.70 -10.14 1.92
C GLN A 99 -10.06 -9.30 0.80
N VAL A 100 -10.68 -9.24 -0.38
CA VAL A 100 -10.24 -8.35 -1.46
C VAL A 100 -10.33 -6.88 -1.01
N ASN A 101 -11.43 -6.48 -0.35
CA ASN A 101 -11.57 -5.14 0.21
C ASN A 101 -10.44 -4.80 1.19
N LEU A 102 -10.15 -5.69 2.15
CA LEU A 102 -9.08 -5.48 3.14
C LEU A 102 -7.70 -5.30 2.47
N PHE A 103 -7.38 -6.10 1.45
CA PHE A 103 -6.15 -5.94 0.68
C PHE A 103 -6.05 -4.54 0.05
N TYR A 104 -7.12 -4.07 -0.62
CA TYR A 104 -7.11 -2.76 -1.26
C TYR A 104 -7.12 -1.60 -0.25
N LEU A 105 -7.74 -1.77 0.92
CA LEU A 105 -7.66 -0.81 2.02
C LEU A 105 -6.24 -0.69 2.56
N GLN A 106 -5.52 -1.80 2.73
CA GLN A 106 -4.12 -1.77 3.13
C GLN A 106 -3.23 -1.11 2.06
N MET A 107 -3.43 -1.43 0.78
CA MET A 107 -2.72 -0.77 -0.32
C MET A 107 -2.98 0.74 -0.36
N ALA A 108 -4.23 1.17 -0.18
CA ALA A 108 -4.57 2.58 -0.07
C ALA A 108 -3.87 3.21 1.16
N GLY A 109 -3.90 2.52 2.30
CA GLY A 109 -3.18 2.91 3.50
C GLY A 109 -1.71 3.21 3.22
N ILE A 110 -0.99 2.31 2.53
CA ILE A 110 0.43 2.50 2.18
C ILE A 110 0.64 3.80 1.39
N VAL A 111 -0.18 4.06 0.36
CA VAL A 111 -0.06 5.27 -0.45
C VAL A 111 -0.33 6.54 0.38
N PHE A 112 -1.38 6.52 1.21
CA PHE A 112 -1.71 7.65 2.10
C PHE A 112 -0.62 7.89 3.14
N GLY A 113 -0.12 6.83 3.76
CA GLY A 113 0.95 6.88 4.74
C GLY A 113 2.23 7.44 4.15
N TYR A 114 2.68 6.88 3.03
CA TYR A 114 3.83 7.35 2.28
C TYR A 114 3.71 8.84 1.95
N ASN A 115 2.60 9.25 1.33
CA ASN A 115 2.41 10.63 0.89
C ASN A 115 2.28 11.64 2.04
N SER A 116 1.94 11.19 3.25
CA SER A 116 1.86 12.06 4.43
C SER A 116 3.21 12.53 4.96
N VAL A 117 4.29 11.81 4.62
CA VAL A 117 5.66 12.12 5.08
C VAL A 117 6.65 12.32 3.93
N ALA A 118 6.32 11.88 2.72
CA ALA A 118 7.20 12.01 1.57
C ALA A 118 7.44 13.48 1.17
N PRO A 119 8.68 13.83 0.79
CA PRO A 119 8.97 15.12 0.15
C PRO A 119 8.11 15.33 -1.10
N ALA A 120 7.78 16.59 -1.41
CA ALA A 120 6.87 16.94 -2.50
C ALA A 120 7.32 16.45 -3.88
N ASP A 121 8.63 16.27 -4.11
CA ASP A 121 9.22 15.76 -5.35
C ASP A 121 9.28 14.22 -5.42
N LYS A 122 8.83 13.54 -4.37
CA LYS A 122 8.85 12.07 -4.23
C LYS A 122 7.47 11.47 -3.96
N THR A 123 6.40 12.26 -3.99
CA THR A 123 5.04 11.77 -3.75
C THR A 123 4.64 10.72 -4.79
N LEU A 124 3.90 9.70 -4.34
CA LEU A 124 3.26 8.72 -5.21
C LEU A 124 1.96 9.34 -5.76
N THR A 125 1.76 9.25 -7.08
CA THR A 125 0.56 9.71 -7.78
C THR A 125 -0.21 8.54 -8.35
#